data_AF-A0A0G0BQU6-F1
#
_entry.id   AF-A0A0G0BQU6-F1
#
_cell.length_a   1.000
_cell.length_b   1.000
_cell.length_c   1.000
_cell.angle_alpha   90.00
_cell.angle_beta   90.00
_cell.angle_gamma   90.00
#
_symmetry.space_group_name_H-M   'P 1'
#
loop_
_entity.id
_entity.type
_entity.pdbx_description
1 polymer ?
#
loop_
_entity_poly.entity_id
_entity_poly.type
_entity_poly.pdbx_seq_one_letter_code
_entity_poly.pdbx_strand_id
1 'polypeptide(L)'
;MFIGLFMALIVIRVSSASMIAPTTETHYYSYSVREDGSANVWLRIDELQTSSKERIYTLELPKKTKGEVKAWYRDNVNCVYPMKGVEEGSIGVESDLSYQRFPCIEKTNEWQELKTEQKGDKISVFIPKSKVATNQYDQTMSLGLSFNMENITNKKWWGREIKVETPKFENYISYLSVGVDLPAGVYLRDEQSGPANWGEMMNSKAVMSLDSRGIGDMDNQVFNPLIFDSAGEGQIVKDKSNIPPGESLVFSLMSATSMWKLYTKEIGFMFGAVFVLILVASALLRLIIGRKPIWWYMAIMLLASIFFIIIIWLFTVYKSLFYDYPAPFTNFNESVDMTAPAVEILPQGE
;
A
#
# COMPACT_ATOMS: atom_id res chain seq x y z
N MET A 1 -50.48 10.44 46.79
CA MET A 1 -49.10 10.01 46.49
C MET A 1 -49.02 9.81 44.98
N PHE A 2 -48.67 10.87 44.24
CA PHE A 2 -48.55 10.90 42.78
C PHE A 2 -47.07 11.07 42.45
N ILE A 3 -46.47 10.06 41.84
CA ILE A 3 -45.08 10.09 41.38
C ILE A 3 -45.10 10.66 39.97
N GLY A 4 -44.65 11.90 39.82
CA GLY A 4 -44.51 12.59 38.55
C GLY A 4 -43.24 12.15 37.82
N LEU A 5 -43.43 11.53 36.66
CA LEU A 5 -42.37 11.13 35.73
C LEU A 5 -41.93 12.36 34.93
N PHE A 6 -40.80 12.97 35.31
CA PHE A 6 -40.19 14.05 34.53
C PHE A 6 -39.42 13.45 33.35
N MET A 7 -40.03 13.52 32.15
CA MET A 7 -39.39 13.13 30.89
C MET A 7 -38.50 14.28 30.42
N ALA A 8 -37.18 14.16 30.61
CA ALA A 8 -36.20 15.11 30.11
C ALA A 8 -36.05 14.94 28.59
N LEU A 9 -36.55 15.90 27.83
CA LEU A 9 -36.38 15.99 26.39
C LEU A 9 -34.94 16.41 26.08
N ILE A 10 -34.09 15.44 25.72
CA ILE A 10 -32.73 15.72 25.23
C ILE A 10 -32.87 16.20 23.78
N VAL A 11 -32.73 17.51 23.59
CA VAL A 11 -32.60 18.11 22.25
C VAL A 11 -31.19 17.82 21.74
N ILE A 12 -31.05 16.74 20.96
CA ILE A 12 -29.83 16.47 20.20
C ILE A 12 -29.80 17.48 19.05
N ARG A 13 -29.04 18.57 19.20
CA ARG A 13 -28.67 19.42 18.08
C ARG A 13 -27.69 18.63 17.21
N VAL A 14 -28.21 17.98 16.17
CA VAL A 14 -27.39 17.50 15.06
C VAL A 14 -26.88 18.73 14.34
N SER A 15 -25.68 19.19 14.69
CA SER A 15 -24.98 20.20 13.93
C SER A 15 -24.70 19.58 12.57
N SER A 16 -25.48 19.97 11.56
CA SER A 16 -25.24 19.54 10.18
C SER A 16 -23.84 20.00 9.80
N ALA A 17 -22.89 19.09 9.82
CA ALA A 17 -21.57 19.31 9.24
C ALA A 17 -21.82 19.71 7.79
N SER A 18 -21.31 20.87 7.39
CA SER A 18 -21.32 21.32 6.01
C SER A 18 -20.83 20.19 5.12
N MET A 19 -21.65 19.76 4.15
CA MET A 19 -21.24 18.77 3.15
C MET A 19 -20.00 19.31 2.45
N ILE A 20 -18.85 18.69 2.75
CA ILE A 20 -17.58 19.01 2.11
C ILE A 20 -17.68 18.35 0.74
N ALA A 21 -17.59 19.16 -0.32
CA ALA A 21 -17.58 18.63 -1.68
C ALA A 21 -16.41 17.64 -1.80
N PRO A 22 -16.63 16.43 -2.37
CA PRO A 22 -15.56 15.46 -2.53
C PRO A 22 -14.49 16.06 -3.45
N THR A 23 -13.32 16.34 -2.89
CA THR A 23 -12.11 16.62 -3.65
C THR A 23 -11.63 15.31 -4.27
N THR A 24 -11.08 15.37 -5.48
CA THR A 24 -10.48 14.19 -6.13
C THR A 24 -9.03 13.96 -5.68
N GLU A 25 -8.54 14.77 -4.72
CA GLU A 25 -7.19 14.72 -4.14
C GLU A 25 -6.79 13.29 -3.76
N THR A 26 -5.73 12.81 -4.39
CA THR A 26 -5.18 11.47 -4.20
C THR A 26 -3.78 11.56 -3.61
N HIS A 27 -3.51 10.82 -2.54
CA HIS A 27 -2.26 10.93 -1.78
C HIS A 27 -1.46 9.63 -1.87
N TYR A 28 -0.18 9.76 -2.16
CA TYR A 28 0.77 8.66 -2.22
C TYR A 28 1.93 8.93 -1.27
N TYR A 29 2.17 8.01 -0.34
CA TYR A 29 3.25 8.10 0.64
C TYR A 29 4.24 6.98 0.41
N SER A 30 5.52 7.28 0.57
CA SER A 30 6.56 6.26 0.73
C SER A 30 7.34 6.56 2.01
N TYR A 31 7.42 5.57 2.89
CA TYR A 31 8.22 5.59 4.11
C TYR A 31 9.45 4.73 3.89
N SER A 32 10.63 5.34 3.77
CA SER A 32 11.88 4.60 3.85
C SER A 32 12.35 4.56 5.29
N VAL A 33 12.22 3.40 5.91
CA VAL A 33 12.67 3.15 7.29
C VAL A 33 14.16 2.90 7.30
N ARG A 34 14.88 3.57 8.21
CA ARG A 34 16.32 3.43 8.39
C ARG A 34 16.66 2.49 9.55
N GLU A 35 17.91 2.03 9.60
CA GLU A 35 18.38 1.10 10.65
C GLU A 35 18.29 1.68 12.07
N ASP A 36 18.48 2.99 12.19
CA ASP A 36 18.36 3.74 13.44
C ASP A 36 16.91 3.86 13.94
N GLY A 37 15.94 3.45 13.13
CA GLY A 37 14.51 3.51 13.46
C GLY A 37 13.85 4.84 13.12
N SER A 38 14.53 5.74 12.41
CA SER A 38 13.96 6.90 11.73
C SER A 38 13.39 6.51 10.36
N ALA A 39 12.71 7.44 9.69
CA ALA A 39 12.33 7.30 8.29
C ALA A 39 12.41 8.60 7.53
N ASN A 40 12.77 8.49 6.25
CA ASN A 40 12.52 9.53 5.26
C ASN A 40 11.13 9.30 4.67
N VAL A 41 10.33 10.36 4.57
CA VAL A 41 8.96 10.28 4.08
C VAL A 41 8.79 11.20 2.88
N TRP A 42 8.30 10.61 1.80
CA TRP A 42 7.91 11.34 0.59
C TRP A 42 6.41 11.22 0.41
N LEU A 43 5.79 12.35 0.17
CA LEU A 43 4.37 12.47 -0.10
C LEU A 43 4.20 13.10 -1.47
N ARG A 44 3.47 12.43 -2.37
CA ARG A 44 2.92 13.03 -3.58
C ARG A 44 1.41 13.17 -3.44
N ILE A 45 0.91 14.38 -3.64
CA ILE A 45 -0.52 14.67 -3.73
C ILE A 45 -0.81 14.98 -5.19
N ASP A 46 -1.70 14.21 -5.79
CA ASP A 46 -2.15 14.40 -7.16
C ASP A 46 -3.53 15.06 -7.20
N GLU A 47 -3.85 15.63 -8.36
CA GLU A 47 -5.15 16.26 -8.66
C GLU A 47 -5.47 17.50 -7.82
N LEU A 48 -4.45 18.22 -7.33
CA LEU A 48 -4.66 19.50 -6.64
C LEU A 48 -5.16 20.55 -7.62
N GLN A 49 -6.36 21.07 -7.35
CA GLN A 49 -6.97 22.12 -8.18
C GLN A 49 -6.13 23.40 -8.14
N THR A 50 -5.75 23.88 -9.33
CA THR A 50 -5.01 25.15 -9.48
C THR A 50 -5.94 26.35 -9.29
N SER A 51 -5.38 27.49 -8.89
CA SER A 51 -6.13 28.74 -8.72
C SER A 51 -5.47 29.90 -9.45
N SER A 52 -6.29 30.88 -9.84
CA SER A 52 -5.82 32.17 -10.37
C SER A 52 -5.17 33.05 -9.30
N LYS A 53 -5.30 32.68 -8.04
CA LYS A 53 -4.66 33.33 -6.88
C LYS A 53 -3.67 32.37 -6.23
N GLU A 54 -2.70 32.95 -5.51
CA GLU A 54 -1.84 32.18 -4.62
C GLU A 54 -2.70 31.48 -3.55
N ARG A 55 -2.40 30.21 -3.29
CA ARG A 55 -3.13 29.39 -2.31
C ARG A 55 -2.15 28.86 -1.28
N ILE A 56 -2.57 28.86 -0.02
CA ILE A 56 -1.84 28.21 1.05
C ILE A 56 -2.46 26.83 1.24
N TYR A 57 -1.63 25.79 1.16
CA TYR A 57 -2.01 24.41 1.46
C TYR A 57 -1.47 24.03 2.82
N THR A 58 -2.36 23.67 3.75
CA THR A 58 -2.00 23.43 5.16
C THR A 58 -2.18 21.96 5.52
N LEU A 59 -1.20 21.41 6.25
CA LEU A 59 -1.25 20.07 6.82
C LEU A 59 -0.62 20.05 8.22
N GLU A 60 -1.07 19.10 9.05
CA GLU A 60 -0.50 18.83 10.38
C GLU A 60 0.34 17.55 10.30
N LEU A 61 1.64 17.70 10.55
CA LEU A 61 2.60 16.62 10.57
C LEU A 61 2.41 15.72 11.79
N PRO A 62 2.81 14.44 11.70
CA PRO A 62 2.90 13.57 12.87
C PRO A 62 3.88 14.11 13.92
N LYS A 63 3.61 13.88 15.21
CA LYS A 63 4.38 14.41 16.36
C LYS A 63 5.88 14.08 16.42
N LYS A 64 6.36 13.18 15.57
CA LYS A 64 7.76 12.72 15.53
C LYS A 64 8.51 13.23 14.29
N THR A 65 7.96 14.19 13.57
CA THR A 65 8.66 14.80 12.44
C THR A 65 9.84 15.64 12.93
N LYS A 66 10.97 15.58 12.21
CA LYS A 66 12.20 16.28 12.53
C LYS A 66 12.77 16.97 11.30
N GLY A 67 13.41 18.11 11.53
CA GLY A 67 14.06 18.88 10.48
C GLY A 67 13.10 19.75 9.67
N GLU A 68 13.65 20.37 8.64
CA GLU A 68 12.91 21.22 7.71
C GLU A 68 12.14 20.37 6.70
N VAL A 69 10.91 20.75 6.41
CA VAL A 69 10.11 20.14 5.35
C VAL A 69 10.25 20.93 4.07
N LYS A 70 10.56 20.20 3.01
CA LYS A 70 10.70 20.76 1.68
C LYS A 70 9.51 20.36 0.83
N ALA A 71 9.10 21.28 -0.05
CA ALA A 71 7.96 21.09 -0.92
C ALA A 71 8.34 21.42 -2.36
N TRP A 72 7.75 20.69 -3.29
CA TRP A 72 7.87 20.91 -4.73
C TRP A 72 6.51 20.80 -5.37
N TYR A 73 6.34 21.39 -6.54
CA TYR A 73 5.14 21.20 -7.35
C TYR A 73 5.49 20.89 -8.79
N ARG A 74 4.55 20.24 -9.48
CA ARG A 74 4.58 20.02 -10.91
C ARG A 74 3.19 20.26 -11.47
N ASP A 75 3.09 21.06 -12.52
CA ASP A 75 1.82 21.25 -13.24
C ASP A 75 1.45 19.94 -13.97
N ASN A 76 0.25 19.39 -13.75
CA ASN A 76 -0.21 18.20 -14.48
C ASN A 76 -0.89 18.66 -15.78
N VAL A 77 -0.07 19.00 -16.77
CA VAL A 77 -0.57 19.37 -18.10
C VAL A 77 -0.85 18.09 -18.88
N ASN A 78 -2.08 17.59 -18.77
CA ASN A 78 -2.57 16.59 -19.72
C ASN A 78 -2.84 17.30 -21.05
N CYS A 79 -1.92 17.14 -22.00
CA CYS A 79 -2.14 17.57 -23.38
C CYS A 79 -3.22 16.67 -24.01
N VAL A 80 -4.49 17.04 -23.83
CA VAL A 80 -5.59 16.38 -24.52
C VAL A 80 -5.60 16.92 -25.95
N TYR A 81 -5.09 16.13 -26.90
CA TYR A 81 -5.32 16.40 -28.32
C TYR A 81 -6.80 16.11 -28.61
N PRO A 82 -7.62 17.10 -29.02
CA PRO A 82 -8.96 16.79 -29.46
C PRO A 82 -8.84 15.92 -30.71
N MET A 83 -9.28 14.66 -30.62
CA MET A 83 -9.54 13.86 -31.81
C MET A 83 -10.65 14.58 -32.58
N LYS A 84 -10.35 15.04 -33.79
CA LYS A 84 -11.39 15.53 -34.70
C LYS A 84 -12.24 14.30 -35.04
N GLY A 85 -13.50 14.29 -34.59
CA GLY A 85 -14.44 13.23 -34.94
C GLY A 85 -14.46 13.09 -36.46
N VAL A 86 -14.20 11.87 -36.94
CA VAL A 86 -14.44 11.53 -38.34
C VAL A 86 -15.94 11.63 -38.52
N GLU A 87 -16.41 12.60 -39.30
CA GLU A 87 -17.80 12.62 -39.73
C GLU A 87 -18.05 11.33 -40.50
N GLU A 88 -18.93 10.47 -39.97
CA GLU A 88 -19.36 9.23 -40.62
C GLU A 88 -20.02 9.58 -41.97
N GLY A 89 -19.25 9.50 -43.07
CA GLY A 89 -19.84 9.78 -44.38
C GLY A 89 -18.92 9.79 -45.60
N SER A 90 -17.68 9.34 -45.53
CA SER A 90 -16.79 9.37 -46.71
C SER A 90 -16.02 8.08 -46.89
N ILE A 91 -16.63 7.14 -47.60
CA ILE A 91 -15.94 5.98 -48.19
C ILE A 91 -15.09 6.52 -49.35
N GLY A 92 -13.76 6.41 -49.23
CA GLY A 92 -12.87 6.42 -50.41
C GLY A 92 -11.92 7.61 -50.59
N VAL A 93 -11.51 8.31 -49.53
CA VAL A 93 -10.40 9.28 -49.64
C VAL A 93 -9.36 8.97 -48.58
N GLU A 94 -8.13 8.65 -49.01
CA GLU A 94 -6.91 8.67 -48.18
C GLU A 94 -6.89 9.98 -47.41
N SER A 95 -7.32 9.93 -46.16
CA SER A 95 -7.39 11.09 -45.31
C SER A 95 -6.01 11.26 -44.71
N ASP A 96 -5.25 12.17 -45.30
CA ASP A 96 -4.10 12.80 -44.66
C ASP A 96 -4.62 13.47 -43.38
N LEU A 97 -4.65 12.71 -42.29
CA LEU A 97 -5.03 13.14 -40.95
C LEU A 97 -3.98 14.15 -40.47
N SER A 98 -4.08 15.38 -40.96
CA SER A 98 -3.31 16.49 -40.43
C SER A 98 -3.91 16.85 -39.07
N TYR A 99 -3.32 16.25 -38.03
CA TYR A 99 -3.50 16.70 -36.65
C TYR A 99 -3.16 18.19 -36.63
N GLN A 100 -4.16 19.07 -36.50
CA GLN A 100 -3.88 20.45 -36.12
C GLN A 100 -3.24 20.40 -34.74
N ARG A 101 -1.90 20.48 -34.72
CA ARG A 101 -1.12 20.66 -33.51
C ARG A 101 -1.49 22.02 -32.95
N PHE A 102 -2.51 22.07 -32.08
CA PHE A 102 -2.62 23.17 -31.15
C PHE A 102 -1.28 23.24 -30.39
N PRO A 103 -0.66 24.42 -30.25
CA PRO A 103 0.59 24.53 -29.51
C PRO A 103 0.30 24.26 -28.04
N CYS A 104 0.34 22.98 -27.65
CA CYS A 104 0.61 22.62 -26.28
C CYS A 104 2.02 23.08 -26.02
N ILE A 105 2.15 24.11 -25.18
CA ILE A 105 3.44 24.47 -24.64
C ILE A 105 3.84 23.26 -23.80
N GLU A 106 4.83 22.49 -24.26
CA GLU A 106 5.56 21.52 -23.45
C GLU A 106 6.18 22.31 -22.29
N LYS A 107 5.39 22.56 -21.24
CA LYS A 107 5.95 22.94 -19.96
C LYS A 107 6.74 21.73 -19.49
N THR A 108 8.01 21.96 -19.22
CA THR A 108 8.90 21.00 -18.58
C THR A 108 8.15 20.35 -17.41
N ASN A 109 7.94 19.03 -17.48
CA ASN A 109 7.37 18.17 -16.42
C ASN A 109 8.32 18.06 -15.20
N GLU A 110 9.04 19.14 -14.90
CA GLU A 110 10.04 19.22 -13.86
C GLU A 110 9.42 19.76 -12.57
N TRP A 111 9.82 19.16 -11.46
CA TRP A 111 9.45 19.60 -10.13
C TRP A 111 10.13 20.92 -9.77
N GLN A 112 9.34 21.88 -9.30
CA GLN A 112 9.81 23.20 -8.89
C GLN A 112 9.65 23.37 -7.38
N GLU A 113 10.70 23.83 -6.70
CA GLU A 113 10.69 24.01 -5.24
C GLU A 113 9.73 25.14 -4.82
N LEU A 114 8.98 24.89 -3.76
CA LEU A 114 8.03 25.81 -3.16
C LEU A 114 8.57 26.36 -1.84
N LYS A 115 8.04 27.53 -1.45
CA LYS A 115 8.26 28.05 -0.11
C LYS A 115 7.37 27.30 0.89
N THR A 116 7.95 26.92 2.01
CA THR A 116 7.27 26.31 3.15
C THR A 116 7.44 27.19 4.39
N GLU A 117 6.40 27.26 5.22
CA GLU A 117 6.49 27.83 6.57
C GLU A 117 6.03 26.77 7.57
N GLN A 118 6.88 26.46 8.55
CA GLN A 118 6.59 25.48 9.59
C GLN A 118 6.41 26.19 10.93
N LYS A 119 5.26 25.95 11.58
CA LYS A 119 4.91 26.43 12.92
C LYS A 119 4.55 25.25 13.81
N GLY A 120 5.54 24.70 14.51
CA GLY A 120 5.39 23.46 15.27
C GLY A 120 5.09 22.30 14.32
N ASP A 121 3.99 21.58 14.58
CA ASP A 121 3.55 20.45 13.76
C ASP A 121 2.77 20.89 12.50
N LYS A 122 2.42 22.18 12.37
CA LYS A 122 1.67 22.68 11.21
C LYS A 122 2.61 23.19 10.13
N ILE A 123 2.32 22.80 8.89
CA ILE A 123 3.03 23.26 7.70
C ILE A 123 2.07 23.96 6.76
N SER A 124 2.52 25.12 6.29
CA SER A 124 1.89 25.91 5.25
C SER A 124 2.78 25.92 4.02
N VAL A 125 2.26 25.41 2.91
CA VAL A 125 2.92 25.37 1.60
C VAL A 125 2.33 26.48 0.74
N PHE A 126 3.17 27.36 0.21
CA PHE A 126 2.74 28.49 -0.61
C PHE A 126 2.74 28.09 -2.09
N ILE A 127 1.56 27.81 -2.63
CA ILE A 127 1.37 27.40 -4.02
C ILE A 127 1.20 28.65 -4.89
N PRO A 128 2.07 28.86 -5.89
CA PRO A 128 2.02 30.05 -6.72
C PRO A 128 0.75 30.09 -7.58
N LYS A 129 0.34 31.29 -7.97
CA LYS A 129 -0.75 31.46 -8.94
C LYS A 129 -0.44 30.72 -10.24
N SER A 130 -1.45 30.07 -10.82
CA SER A 130 -1.29 29.47 -12.15
C SER A 130 -0.93 30.55 -13.17
N LYS A 131 0.12 30.30 -13.95
CA LYS A 131 0.57 31.19 -15.03
C LYS A 131 -0.29 31.04 -16.30
N VAL A 132 -1.19 30.05 -16.34
CA VAL A 132 -2.01 29.78 -17.53
C VAL A 132 -3.33 30.53 -17.39
N ALA A 133 -3.55 31.47 -18.31
CA ALA A 133 -4.74 32.30 -18.32
C ALA A 133 -5.95 31.47 -18.76
N THR A 134 -6.96 31.39 -17.88
CA THR A 134 -8.41 31.35 -18.20
C THR A 134 -8.82 30.40 -19.32
N ASN A 135 -9.45 29.26 -18.94
CA ASN A 135 -10.60 28.60 -19.59
C ASN A 135 -10.56 27.06 -19.62
N GLN A 136 -9.63 26.39 -18.94
CA GLN A 136 -9.66 24.92 -18.83
C GLN A 136 -10.04 24.50 -17.41
N TYR A 137 -11.21 23.87 -17.31
CA TYR A 137 -11.84 23.41 -16.06
C TYR A 137 -11.11 22.24 -15.38
N ASP A 138 -10.00 21.73 -15.94
CA ASP A 138 -9.35 20.50 -15.48
C ASP A 138 -7.84 20.67 -15.18
N GLN A 139 -7.36 21.89 -14.95
CA GLN A 139 -5.95 22.10 -14.63
C GLN A 139 -5.66 21.72 -13.17
N THR A 140 -5.09 20.54 -13.01
CA THR A 140 -4.58 20.05 -11.74
C THR A 140 -3.06 20.16 -11.67
N MET A 141 -2.52 20.05 -10.46
CA MET A 141 -1.09 19.95 -10.21
C MET A 141 -0.81 18.82 -9.23
N SER A 142 0.45 18.38 -9.22
CA SER A 142 0.97 17.49 -8.18
C SER A 142 1.81 18.29 -7.19
N LEU A 143 1.68 17.97 -5.90
CA LEU A 143 2.51 18.51 -4.83
C LEU A 143 3.35 17.40 -4.23
N GLY A 144 4.67 17.61 -4.18
CA GLY A 144 5.64 16.73 -3.56
C GLY A 144 6.09 17.32 -2.23
N LEU A 145 6.12 16.53 -1.17
CA LEU A 145 6.55 16.92 0.17
C LEU A 145 7.56 15.90 0.69
N SER A 146 8.69 16.39 1.22
CA SER A 146 9.73 15.55 1.83
C SER A 146 9.97 15.98 3.27
N PHE A 147 9.88 15.02 4.19
CA PHE A 147 10.11 15.24 5.62
C PHE A 147 10.67 13.98 6.30
N ASN A 148 11.31 14.16 7.46
CA ASN A 148 11.92 13.06 8.20
C ASN A 148 11.14 12.78 9.49
N MET A 149 11.05 11.51 9.86
CA MET A 149 10.38 11.03 11.06
C MET A 149 11.39 10.35 11.97
N GLU A 150 11.42 10.68 13.26
CA GLU A 150 12.24 9.99 14.25
C GLU A 150 11.46 8.89 14.96
N ASN A 151 12.17 7.85 15.43
CA ASN A 151 11.63 6.86 16.36
C ASN A 151 10.28 6.26 15.90
N ILE A 152 10.14 5.97 14.60
CA ILE A 152 8.96 5.29 14.05
C ILE A 152 8.94 3.80 14.41
N THR A 153 10.10 3.27 14.83
CA THR A 153 10.21 1.90 15.34
C THR A 153 10.20 1.86 16.86
N ASN A 154 9.60 0.81 17.43
CA ASN A 154 9.62 0.51 18.84
C ASN A 154 10.13 -0.93 19.05
N LYS A 155 11.09 -1.11 19.97
CA LYS A 155 11.67 -2.43 20.25
C LYS A 155 10.65 -3.32 20.96
N LYS A 156 10.41 -4.51 20.40
CA LYS A 156 9.70 -5.62 21.05
C LYS A 156 10.69 -6.74 21.35
N TRP A 157 10.28 -7.72 22.17
CA TRP A 157 11.15 -8.84 22.52
C TRP A 157 11.60 -9.64 21.28
N TRP A 158 10.72 -9.83 20.29
CA TRP A 158 10.98 -10.67 19.10
C TRP A 158 11.24 -9.88 17.81
N GLY A 159 11.30 -8.54 17.87
CA GLY A 159 11.41 -7.72 16.67
C GLY A 159 11.28 -6.23 16.97
N ARG A 160 10.93 -5.45 15.96
CA ARG A 160 10.59 -4.03 16.08
C ARG A 160 9.19 -3.80 15.51
N GLU A 161 8.37 -3.08 16.24
CA GLU A 161 7.10 -2.58 15.73
C GLU A 161 7.37 -1.27 14.99
N ILE A 162 7.01 -1.20 13.72
CA ILE A 162 7.03 0.03 12.92
C ILE A 162 5.62 0.61 12.98
N LYS A 163 5.47 1.83 13.50
CA LYS A 163 4.19 2.54 13.52
C LYS A 163 4.23 3.64 12.47
N VAL A 164 3.35 3.54 11.48
CA VAL A 164 3.19 4.52 10.41
C VAL A 164 1.97 5.39 10.72
N GLU A 165 2.11 6.69 10.54
CA GLU A 165 1.06 7.69 10.77
C GLU A 165 1.19 8.77 9.70
N THR A 166 0.18 8.92 8.85
CA THR A 166 0.17 9.96 7.82
C THR A 166 -0.13 11.34 8.43
N PRO A 167 0.29 12.44 7.79
CA PRO A 167 -0.16 13.78 8.18
C PRO A 167 -1.69 13.90 8.10
N LYS A 168 -2.23 14.86 8.84
CA LYS A 168 -3.65 15.23 8.77
C LYS A 168 -3.83 16.41 7.82
N PHE A 169 -4.89 16.37 7.02
CA PHE A 169 -5.20 17.38 6.02
C PHE A 169 -6.53 18.06 6.33
N GLU A 170 -6.65 19.33 5.98
CA GLU A 170 -7.92 20.05 6.07
C GLU A 170 -8.90 19.67 4.95
N ASN A 171 -8.41 19.02 3.90
CA ASN A 171 -9.21 18.57 2.76
C ASN A 171 -9.59 17.09 2.90
N TYR A 172 -10.61 16.71 2.16
CA TYR A 172 -11.00 15.33 1.97
C TYR A 172 -9.99 14.63 1.04
N ILE A 173 -9.68 13.37 1.31
CA ILE A 173 -8.76 12.57 0.48
C ILE A 173 -9.55 11.42 -0.11
N SER A 174 -9.62 11.38 -1.45
CA SER A 174 -10.40 10.38 -2.17
C SER A 174 -9.77 8.99 -2.05
N TYR A 175 -8.45 8.94 -2.21
CA TYR A 175 -7.64 7.74 -2.12
C TYR A 175 -6.26 8.06 -1.54
N LEU A 176 -5.80 7.16 -0.68
CA LEU A 176 -4.51 7.25 -0.03
C LEU A 176 -3.81 5.90 -0.12
N SER A 177 -2.56 5.91 -0.57
CA SER A 177 -1.68 4.74 -0.62
C SER A 177 -0.39 5.00 0.14
N VAL A 178 0.01 4.06 0.99
CA VAL A 178 1.23 4.17 1.81
C VAL A 178 2.13 2.97 1.56
N GLY A 179 3.22 3.22 0.84
CA GLY A 179 4.35 2.30 0.70
C GLY A 179 5.31 2.40 1.88
N VAL A 180 5.82 1.25 2.32
CA VAL A 180 6.86 1.17 3.36
C VAL A 180 8.02 0.33 2.83
N ASP A 181 9.21 0.92 2.85
CA ASP A 181 10.48 0.31 2.48
C ASP A 181 11.38 0.11 3.70
N LEU A 182 12.06 -1.03 3.73
CA LEU A 182 12.95 -1.43 4.82
C LEU A 182 14.36 -1.70 4.31
N PRO A 183 15.37 -1.57 5.18
CA PRO A 183 16.74 -1.86 4.81
C PRO A 183 16.91 -3.35 4.49
N ALA A 184 17.93 -3.66 3.71
CA ALA A 184 18.23 -5.01 3.27
C ALA A 184 18.34 -6.00 4.45
N GLY A 185 17.83 -7.22 4.26
CA GLY A 185 17.89 -8.27 5.29
C GLY A 185 16.90 -8.13 6.45
N VAL A 186 16.03 -7.12 6.44
CA VAL A 186 14.90 -7.02 7.36
C VAL A 186 13.66 -7.66 6.73
N TYR A 187 13.01 -8.52 7.48
CA TYR A 187 11.71 -9.11 7.15
C TYR A 187 10.60 -8.30 7.82
N LEU A 188 9.46 -8.22 7.16
CA LEU A 188 8.27 -7.49 7.62
C LEU A 188 7.05 -8.41 7.64
N ARG A 189 6.15 -8.15 8.57
CA ARG A 189 4.83 -8.77 8.65
C ARG A 189 3.82 -7.73 9.12
N ASP A 190 2.71 -7.66 8.41
CA ASP A 190 1.55 -6.93 8.85
C ASP A 190 0.76 -7.75 9.89
N GLU A 191 0.59 -7.22 11.09
CA GLU A 191 -0.17 -7.88 12.16
C GLU A 191 -1.68 -7.98 11.83
N GLN A 192 -2.19 -7.13 10.92
CA GLN A 192 -3.62 -7.09 10.57
C GLN A 192 -4.03 -8.14 9.54
N SER A 193 -3.06 -8.74 8.85
CA SER A 193 -3.29 -9.83 7.90
C SER A 193 -3.38 -11.14 8.70
N GLY A 194 -4.59 -11.45 9.17
CA GLY A 194 -4.88 -12.60 10.02
C GLY A 194 -4.64 -13.97 9.36
N PRO A 195 -4.90 -15.08 10.08
CA PRO A 195 -4.61 -16.43 9.63
C PRO A 195 -5.44 -16.94 8.43
N ALA A 196 -6.36 -16.13 7.89
CA ALA A 196 -7.17 -16.49 6.72
C ALA A 196 -6.38 -16.50 5.40
N ASN A 197 -5.24 -15.80 5.34
CA ASN A 197 -4.43 -15.69 4.12
C ASN A 197 -3.20 -16.61 4.10
N TRP A 198 -3.17 -17.68 4.90
CA TRP A 198 -2.01 -18.60 4.93
C TRP A 198 -1.71 -19.26 3.57
N GLY A 199 -2.73 -19.48 2.74
CA GLY A 199 -2.57 -20.03 1.38
C GLY A 199 -2.04 -19.01 0.36
N GLU A 200 -2.40 -17.74 0.51
CA GLU A 200 -1.91 -16.64 -0.35
C GLU A 200 -0.58 -16.06 0.15
N MET A 201 -0.22 -16.25 1.43
CA MET A 201 1.05 -15.84 2.05
C MET A 201 2.29 -16.64 1.60
N MET A 202 2.12 -17.80 0.96
CA MET A 202 3.25 -18.43 0.27
C MET A 202 3.70 -17.58 -0.94
N ASN A 203 2.79 -16.79 -1.52
CA ASN A 203 3.07 -15.83 -2.59
C ASN A 203 3.32 -14.42 -2.05
N SER A 204 2.66 -13.98 -0.96
CA SER A 204 3.05 -12.77 -0.20
C SER A 204 4.03 -13.13 0.92
N LYS A 205 5.22 -13.58 0.48
CA LYS A 205 6.35 -13.83 1.38
C LYS A 205 6.54 -12.62 2.30
N ALA A 206 7.00 -12.87 3.52
CA ALA A 206 7.78 -11.86 4.23
C ALA A 206 8.81 -11.34 3.22
N VAL A 207 8.59 -10.11 2.73
CA VAL A 207 9.39 -9.56 1.65
C VAL A 207 10.77 -9.37 2.27
N MET A 208 11.70 -10.25 1.90
CA MET A 208 13.09 -9.95 2.13
C MET A 208 13.35 -8.73 1.25
N SER A 209 13.76 -7.62 1.86
CA SER A 209 14.29 -6.48 1.12
C SER A 209 15.46 -6.99 0.26
N LEU A 210 15.14 -7.32 -0.99
CA LEU A 210 16.04 -7.93 -1.98
C LEU A 210 16.69 -6.79 -2.72
N ASP A 211 17.69 -6.18 -2.10
CA ASP A 211 18.55 -5.14 -2.70
C ASP A 211 17.78 -4.19 -3.63
N SER A 212 16.54 -3.85 -3.22
CA SER A 212 15.72 -2.96 -3.98
C SER A 212 16.41 -1.65 -3.75
N ARG A 213 17.05 -1.13 -4.80
CA ARG A 213 17.28 0.31 -5.00
C ARG A 213 15.95 1.06 -5.05
N GLY A 214 15.02 0.71 -4.16
CA GLY A 214 13.91 1.52 -3.77
C GLY A 214 14.50 2.76 -3.10
N ILE A 215 13.62 3.73 -3.03
CA ILE A 215 13.78 5.10 -2.55
C ILE A 215 14.70 5.22 -1.30
N GLY A 216 14.81 4.18 -0.47
CA GLY A 216 15.62 4.11 0.74
C GLY A 216 17.15 4.00 0.63
N ASP A 217 17.74 3.75 -0.54
CA ASP A 217 19.22 3.73 -0.69
C ASP A 217 19.83 5.13 -0.94
N MET A 218 19.00 6.19 -0.92
CA MET A 218 19.44 7.59 -1.07
C MET A 218 20.05 8.19 0.20
N ASP A 219 20.57 7.36 1.11
CA ASP A 219 21.05 7.80 2.43
C ASP A 219 22.26 8.76 2.37
N ASN A 220 22.85 8.97 1.18
CA ASN A 220 23.98 9.89 0.95
C ASN A 220 23.95 10.64 -0.40
N GLN A 221 22.86 10.59 -1.18
CA GLN A 221 22.81 11.27 -2.48
C GLN A 221 21.92 12.53 -2.43
N VAL A 222 22.30 13.52 -3.24
CA VAL A 222 21.56 14.77 -3.45
C VAL A 222 20.09 14.43 -3.71
N PHE A 223 19.20 14.97 -2.87
CA PHE A 223 17.75 14.81 -3.03
C PHE A 223 17.36 15.08 -4.49
N ASN A 224 16.70 14.10 -5.14
CA ASN A 224 16.19 14.23 -6.50
C ASN A 224 14.66 14.30 -6.46
N PRO A 225 14.03 15.41 -6.89
CA PRO A 225 12.58 15.54 -6.91
C PRO A 225 11.84 14.45 -7.71
N LEU A 226 12.49 13.77 -8.65
CA LEU A 226 11.89 12.62 -9.38
C LEU A 226 11.45 11.49 -8.44
N ILE A 227 11.95 11.47 -7.21
CA ILE A 227 11.54 10.51 -6.18
C ILE A 227 10.05 10.57 -5.83
N PHE A 228 9.39 11.71 -6.09
CA PHE A 228 7.94 11.82 -5.92
C PHE A 228 7.15 11.00 -6.94
N ASP A 229 7.74 10.67 -8.10
CA ASP A 229 7.07 9.86 -9.11
C ASP A 229 6.93 8.39 -8.68
N SER A 230 7.80 7.92 -7.79
CA SER A 230 7.70 6.61 -7.14
C SER A 230 7.02 6.64 -5.76
N ALA A 231 6.51 7.80 -5.30
CA ALA A 231 5.77 7.87 -4.05
C ALA A 231 4.51 6.98 -4.14
N GLY A 232 4.21 6.26 -3.06
CA GLY A 232 3.14 5.25 -3.01
C GLY A 232 3.60 3.83 -3.28
N GLU A 233 4.82 3.66 -3.81
CA GLU A 233 5.45 2.35 -3.94
C GLU A 233 6.18 1.96 -2.64
N GLY A 234 6.28 0.65 -2.39
CA GLY A 234 7.11 0.08 -1.35
C GLY A 234 6.94 -1.43 -1.20
N GLN A 235 7.72 -2.03 -0.30
CA GLN A 235 7.66 -3.48 -0.01
C GLN A 235 6.31 -3.93 0.57
N ILE A 236 5.68 -3.07 1.37
CA ILE A 236 4.28 -3.21 1.77
C ILE A 236 3.55 -1.95 1.38
N VAL A 237 2.41 -2.12 0.74
CA VAL A 237 1.51 -1.03 0.35
C VAL A 237 0.20 -1.17 1.13
N LYS A 238 -0.23 -0.06 1.74
CA LYS A 238 -1.50 0.04 2.46
C LYS A 238 -2.36 1.13 1.85
N ASP A 239 -3.51 0.72 1.36
CA ASP A 239 -4.45 1.61 0.71
C ASP A 239 -5.66 1.87 1.61
N LYS A 240 -6.17 3.11 1.55
CA LYS A 240 -7.41 3.52 2.18
C LYS A 240 -8.11 4.56 1.30
N SER A 241 -9.40 4.39 1.09
CA SER A 241 -10.23 5.37 0.40
C SER A 241 -11.02 6.23 1.38
N ASN A 242 -11.44 7.40 0.91
CA ASN A 242 -12.41 8.27 1.56
C ASN A 242 -12.00 8.71 2.97
N ILE A 243 -10.83 9.34 3.10
CA ILE A 243 -10.34 9.84 4.39
C ILE A 243 -10.94 11.23 4.66
N PRO A 244 -11.70 11.41 5.76
CA PRO A 244 -12.26 12.69 6.14
C PRO A 244 -11.18 13.72 6.52
N PRO A 245 -11.49 15.02 6.39
CA PRO A 245 -10.66 16.09 6.92
C PRO A 245 -10.30 15.91 8.39
N GLY A 246 -9.03 16.15 8.73
CA GLY A 246 -8.49 16.04 10.08
C GLY A 246 -8.17 14.61 10.52
N GLU A 247 -8.50 13.59 9.72
CA GLU A 247 -8.12 12.20 10.00
C GLU A 247 -6.75 11.85 9.39
N SER A 248 -6.08 10.90 10.03
CA SER A 248 -4.82 10.30 9.58
C SER A 248 -4.98 8.79 9.46
N LEU A 249 -4.30 8.18 8.49
CA LEU A 249 -4.14 6.73 8.46
C LEU A 249 -3.03 6.33 9.45
N VAL A 250 -3.35 5.40 10.35
CA VAL A 250 -2.41 4.84 11.31
C VAL A 250 -2.45 3.31 11.22
N PHE A 251 -1.29 2.69 11.05
CA PHE A 251 -1.15 1.24 11.11
C PHE A 251 0.20 0.84 11.69
N SER A 252 0.27 -0.39 12.21
CA SER A 252 1.48 -0.97 12.77
C SER A 252 1.89 -2.19 11.96
N LEU A 253 3.20 -2.35 11.78
CA LEU A 253 3.84 -3.50 11.15
C LEU A 253 4.89 -4.06 12.11
N MET A 254 5.18 -5.35 12.01
CA MET A 254 6.25 -5.99 12.78
C MET A 254 7.41 -6.37 11.87
N SER A 255 8.61 -5.91 12.21
CA SER A 255 9.85 -6.24 11.51
C SER A 255 10.82 -7.04 12.35
N ALA A 256 11.62 -7.88 11.70
CA ALA A 256 12.68 -8.66 12.35
C ALA A 256 13.78 -9.03 11.36
N THR A 257 14.98 -9.31 11.85
CA THR A 257 16.10 -9.81 11.03
C THR A 257 15.99 -11.29 10.66
N SER A 258 14.92 -11.97 11.09
CA SER A 258 14.70 -13.37 10.76
C SER A 258 13.21 -13.68 10.70
N MET A 259 12.81 -14.41 9.67
CA MET A 259 11.40 -14.72 9.40
C MET A 259 10.71 -15.41 10.58
N TRP A 260 11.31 -16.42 11.20
CA TRP A 260 10.68 -17.17 12.30
C TRP A 260 10.34 -16.29 13.51
N LYS A 261 11.10 -15.20 13.74
CA LYS A 261 10.86 -14.29 14.86
C LYS A 261 9.51 -13.56 14.73
N LEU A 262 9.09 -13.29 13.48
CA LEU A 262 7.79 -12.68 13.17
C LEU A 262 6.60 -13.60 13.51
N TYR A 263 6.83 -14.90 13.73
CA TYR A 263 5.80 -15.89 14.03
C TYR A 263 5.89 -16.47 15.44
N THR A 264 6.74 -15.91 16.30
CA THR A 264 6.98 -16.43 17.66
C THR A 264 5.70 -16.51 18.49
N LYS A 265 4.76 -15.58 18.30
CA LYS A 265 3.46 -15.58 18.98
C LYS A 265 2.60 -16.77 18.56
N GLU A 266 2.50 -17.03 17.26
CA GLU A 266 1.74 -18.15 16.70
C GLU A 266 2.40 -19.49 17.03
N ILE A 267 3.73 -19.56 16.94
CA ILE A 267 4.51 -20.73 17.32
C ILE A 267 4.27 -21.04 18.80
N GLY A 268 4.32 -20.03 19.67
CA GLY A 268 4.02 -20.18 21.09
C GLY A 268 2.60 -20.65 21.36
N PHE A 269 1.60 -20.09 20.66
CA PHE A 269 0.21 -20.52 20.77
C PHE A 269 0.01 -21.97 20.29
N MET A 270 0.62 -22.34 19.16
CA MET A 270 0.56 -23.69 18.62
C MET A 270 1.17 -24.71 19.57
N PHE A 271 2.39 -24.44 20.09
CA PHE A 271 3.02 -25.31 21.09
C PHE A 271 2.19 -25.42 22.37
N GLY A 272 1.61 -24.30 22.83
CA GLY A 272 0.70 -24.30 23.98
C GLY A 272 -0.53 -25.18 23.75
N ALA A 273 -1.18 -25.05 22.60
CA ALA A 273 -2.35 -25.86 22.23
C ALA A 273 -2.02 -27.35 22.13
N VAL A 274 -0.91 -27.70 21.48
CA VAL A 274 -0.43 -29.09 21.39
C VAL A 274 -0.13 -29.66 22.77
N PHE A 275 0.51 -28.89 23.65
CA PHE A 275 0.80 -29.33 25.02
C PHE A 275 -0.48 -29.59 25.83
N VAL A 276 -1.49 -28.73 25.71
CA VAL A 276 -2.79 -28.93 26.35
C VAL A 276 -3.49 -30.20 25.81
N LEU A 277 -3.47 -30.42 24.50
CA LEU A 277 -4.03 -31.64 23.90
C LEU A 277 -3.33 -32.91 24.41
N ILE A 278 -2.00 -32.89 24.53
CA ILE A 278 -1.23 -34.02 25.09
C ILE A 278 -1.64 -34.29 26.54
N LEU A 279 -1.81 -33.25 27.36
CA LEU A 279 -2.28 -33.39 28.75
C LEU A 279 -3.68 -34.02 28.82
N VAL A 280 -4.63 -33.52 28.03
CA VAL A 280 -6.01 -34.03 28.00
C VAL A 280 -6.04 -35.48 27.53
N ALA A 281 -5.36 -35.80 26.43
CA ALA A 281 -5.29 -37.16 25.90
C ALA A 281 -4.65 -38.13 26.91
N SER A 282 -3.58 -37.70 27.59
CA SER A 282 -2.91 -38.51 28.61
C SER A 282 -3.81 -38.75 29.83
N ALA A 283 -4.60 -37.75 30.24
CA ALA A 283 -5.58 -37.92 31.31
C ALA A 283 -6.69 -38.90 30.93
N LEU A 284 -7.21 -38.83 29.69
CA LEU A 284 -8.20 -39.77 29.17
C LEU A 284 -7.66 -41.21 29.09
N LEU A 285 -6.45 -41.39 28.55
CA LEU A 285 -5.77 -42.70 28.49
C LEU A 285 -5.56 -43.30 29.88
N ARG A 286 -5.19 -42.46 30.86
CA ARG A 286 -5.06 -42.89 32.26
C ARG A 286 -6.41 -43.33 32.83
N LEU A 287 -7.50 -42.61 32.53
CA LEU A 287 -8.84 -42.95 33.00
C LEU A 287 -9.30 -44.31 32.45
N ILE A 288 -9.00 -44.62 31.18
CA ILE A 288 -9.40 -45.86 30.54
C ILE A 288 -8.56 -47.07 30.99
N ILE A 289 -7.23 -46.93 31.06
CA ILE A 289 -6.31 -48.07 31.29
C ILE A 289 -5.92 -48.21 32.77
N GLY A 290 -5.91 -47.11 33.54
CA GLY A 290 -5.82 -47.08 35.02
C GLY A 290 -4.55 -47.60 35.69
N ARG A 291 -3.67 -48.32 34.99
CA ARG A 291 -2.60 -49.14 35.62
C ARG A 291 -1.25 -48.45 35.80
N LYS A 292 -0.97 -47.37 35.09
CA LYS A 292 0.36 -46.72 35.05
C LYS A 292 0.32 -45.27 35.57
N PRO A 293 1.45 -44.71 36.05
CA PRO A 293 1.50 -43.30 36.43
C PRO A 293 1.27 -42.39 35.22
N ILE A 294 0.73 -41.19 35.45
CA ILE A 294 0.37 -40.23 34.39
C ILE A 294 1.57 -39.86 33.49
N TRP A 295 2.76 -39.81 34.06
CA TRP A 295 4.01 -39.55 33.36
C TRP A 295 4.31 -40.56 32.24
N TRP A 296 3.89 -41.83 32.41
CA TRP A 296 4.07 -42.86 31.39
C TRP A 296 3.19 -42.58 30.16
N TYR A 297 1.93 -42.18 30.37
CA TYR A 297 1.01 -41.81 29.28
C TYR A 297 1.45 -40.52 28.57
N MET A 298 1.93 -39.53 29.33
CA MET A 298 2.50 -38.29 28.78
C MET A 298 3.68 -38.57 27.86
N ALA A 299 4.61 -39.46 28.27
CA ALA A 299 5.76 -39.84 27.46
C ALA A 299 5.34 -40.50 26.14
N ILE A 300 4.34 -41.39 26.17
CA ILE A 300 3.81 -42.05 24.96
C ILE A 300 3.15 -41.04 24.04
N MET A 301 2.29 -40.18 24.57
CA MET A 301 1.60 -39.16 23.75
C MET A 301 2.59 -38.19 23.12
N LEU A 302 3.61 -37.77 23.86
CA LEU A 302 4.67 -36.90 23.34
C LEU A 302 5.46 -37.60 22.21
N LEU A 303 5.82 -38.88 22.39
CA LEU A 303 6.51 -39.66 21.37
C LEU A 303 5.64 -39.84 20.11
N ALA A 304 4.35 -40.11 20.27
CA ALA A 304 3.40 -40.19 19.16
C ALA A 304 3.28 -38.85 18.43
N SER A 305 3.19 -37.73 19.15
CA SER A 305 3.15 -36.39 18.53
C SER A 305 4.42 -36.08 17.74
N ILE A 306 5.60 -36.39 18.27
CA ILE A 306 6.87 -36.22 17.53
C ILE A 306 6.87 -37.06 16.25
N PHE A 307 6.41 -38.31 16.33
CA PHE A 307 6.32 -39.19 15.16
C PHE A 307 5.38 -38.62 14.08
N PHE A 308 4.21 -38.11 14.47
CA PHE A 308 3.29 -37.44 13.54
C PHE A 308 3.91 -36.18 12.91
N ILE A 309 4.62 -35.36 13.68
CA ILE A 309 5.31 -34.17 13.15
C ILE A 309 6.36 -34.56 12.12
N ILE A 310 7.15 -35.61 12.37
CA ILE A 310 8.16 -36.11 11.42
C ILE A 310 7.48 -36.60 10.13
N ILE A 311 6.37 -37.33 10.22
CA ILE A 311 5.61 -37.77 9.04
C ILE A 311 5.09 -36.58 8.22
N ILE A 312 4.47 -35.59 8.87
CA ILE A 312 3.96 -34.39 8.21
C ILE A 312 5.11 -33.64 7.54
N TRP A 313 6.23 -33.47 8.24
CA TRP A 313 7.42 -32.80 7.69
C TRP A 313 7.98 -33.53 6.47
N LEU A 314 8.16 -34.85 6.55
CA LEU A 314 8.61 -35.68 5.42
C LEU A 314 7.65 -35.59 4.24
N PHE A 315 6.34 -35.61 4.48
CA PHE A 315 5.34 -35.47 3.43
C PHE A 315 5.38 -34.08 2.77
N THR A 316 5.59 -33.03 3.56
CA THR A 316 5.71 -31.65 3.06
C THR A 316 6.97 -31.48 2.22
N VAL A 317 8.11 -32.00 2.68
CA VAL A 317 9.37 -32.01 1.92
C VAL A 317 9.21 -32.82 0.63
N TYR A 318 8.60 -34.01 0.69
CA TYR A 318 8.30 -34.82 -0.48
C TYR A 318 7.45 -34.04 -1.49
N LYS A 319 6.37 -33.38 -1.05
CA LYS A 319 5.58 -32.52 -1.94
C LYS A 319 6.41 -31.40 -2.56
N SER A 320 7.22 -30.68 -1.78
CA SER A 320 8.03 -29.58 -2.33
C SER A 320 9.06 -30.06 -3.35
N LEU A 321 9.61 -31.27 -3.18
CA LEU A 321 10.62 -31.82 -4.10
C LEU A 321 10.00 -32.36 -5.40
N PHE A 322 8.78 -32.91 -5.33
CA PHE A 322 8.19 -33.67 -6.44
C PHE A 322 6.95 -33.03 -7.09
N TYR A 323 6.28 -32.09 -6.41
CA TYR A 323 5.06 -31.42 -6.92
C TYR A 323 5.27 -29.95 -7.30
N ASP A 324 6.25 -29.24 -6.72
CA ASP A 324 6.55 -27.84 -7.08
C ASP A 324 7.61 -27.70 -8.19
N TYR A 325 7.92 -28.79 -8.91
CA TYR A 325 8.56 -28.63 -10.21
C TYR A 325 7.50 -28.07 -11.17
N PRO A 326 7.59 -26.82 -11.66
CA PRO A 326 6.79 -26.44 -12.81
C PRO A 326 7.15 -27.45 -13.89
N ALA A 327 6.16 -28.21 -14.38
CA ALA A 327 6.35 -29.01 -15.56
C ALA A 327 6.98 -28.07 -16.61
N PRO A 328 8.19 -28.35 -17.12
CA PRO A 328 8.81 -27.48 -18.10
C PRO A 328 7.88 -27.45 -19.30
N PHE A 329 7.21 -26.31 -19.48
CA PHE A 329 6.55 -25.85 -20.69
C PHE A 329 6.25 -26.96 -21.71
N THR A 330 5.14 -27.67 -21.53
CA THR A 330 4.41 -28.21 -22.69
C THR A 330 3.64 -27.08 -23.36
N ASN A 331 4.36 -26.06 -23.84
CA ASN A 331 3.92 -25.22 -24.96
C ASN A 331 4.53 -25.85 -26.21
N PHE A 332 4.12 -27.07 -26.52
CA PHE A 332 4.32 -27.70 -27.83
C PHE A 332 2.93 -28.08 -28.32
N ASN A 333 2.55 -27.53 -29.46
CA ASN A 333 1.28 -27.68 -30.19
C ASN A 333 0.16 -26.69 -29.85
N GLU A 334 0.38 -25.43 -30.23
CA GLU A 334 -0.63 -24.77 -31.05
C GLU A 334 0.09 -24.11 -32.24
N SER A 335 0.49 -24.94 -33.21
CA SER A 335 0.64 -24.47 -34.58
C SER A 335 -0.73 -24.00 -35.01
N VAL A 336 -0.97 -22.70 -34.91
CA VAL A 336 -2.07 -22.04 -35.61
C VAL A 336 -1.87 -22.34 -37.09
N ASP A 337 -2.65 -23.31 -37.54
CA ASP A 337 -2.87 -23.62 -38.94
C ASP A 337 -3.49 -22.38 -39.58
N MET A 338 -2.65 -21.53 -40.16
CA MET A 338 -3.10 -20.46 -41.06
C MET A 338 -3.48 -21.11 -42.39
N THR A 339 -4.55 -21.91 -42.37
CA THR A 339 -5.31 -22.19 -43.59
C THR A 339 -6.02 -20.88 -43.96
N ALA A 340 -5.41 -20.18 -44.91
CA ALA A 340 -6.01 -19.05 -45.59
C ALA A 340 -7.42 -19.40 -46.09
N PRO A 341 -8.44 -18.57 -45.86
CA PRO A 341 -9.67 -18.70 -46.61
C PRO A 341 -9.36 -18.39 -48.08
N ALA A 342 -9.55 -19.40 -48.93
CA ALA A 342 -9.51 -19.25 -50.38
C ALA A 342 -10.48 -18.15 -50.81
N VAL A 343 -9.93 -17.10 -51.43
CA VAL A 343 -10.71 -16.08 -52.15
C VAL A 343 -11.33 -16.77 -53.36
N GLU A 344 -12.62 -17.07 -53.27
CA GLU A 344 -13.43 -17.52 -54.40
C GLU A 344 -13.72 -16.29 -55.26
N ILE A 345 -12.94 -16.14 -56.35
CA ILE A 345 -13.21 -15.14 -57.38
C ILE A 345 -14.41 -15.66 -58.20
N LEU A 346 -15.59 -15.12 -57.95
CA LEU A 346 -16.73 -15.27 -58.84
C LEU A 346 -16.62 -14.25 -59.99
N PRO A 347 -16.79 -14.68 -61.26
CA PRO A 347 -16.85 -13.77 -62.39
C PRO A 347 -18.29 -13.29 -62.61
N GLN A 348 -18.50 -11.97 -62.57
CA GLN A 348 -19.60 -11.26 -63.24
C GLN A 348 -19.02 -9.91 -63.69
N GLY A 349 -19.00 -9.48 -64.94
CA GLY A 349 -19.87 -9.82 -66.06
C GLY A 349 -20.61 -8.55 -66.49
N GLU A 350 -19.93 -7.67 -67.23
CA GLU A 350 -20.35 -6.92 -68.44
C GLU A 350 -19.34 -5.84 -68.81
#